data_AF-A0AAJ2IPD6-F1
#
_entry.id   AF-A0AAJ2IPD6-F1
#
_cell.length_a   1.000
_cell.length_b   1.000
_cell.length_c   1.000
_cell.angle_alpha   90.00
_cell.angle_beta   90.00
_cell.angle_gamma   90.00
#
_symmetry.space_group_name_H-M   'P 1'
#
loop_
_entity.id
_entity.type
_entity.pdbx_description
1 polymer ?
#
loop_
_entity_poly.entity_id
_entity_poly.type
_entity_poly.pdbx_seq_one_letter_code
_entity_poly.pdbx_strand_id
1 'polypeptide(L)'
;MAIGLGGFLKIFHNIYKAVKGNKDQTENRFKRLEYANVAILHDKIYKQCSEFLEQGWISIDDLENLEYLWRGYRELGGNGTGETLYKKVLDLPNKLKEEK
;
A
#
# COMPACT_ATOMS: atom_id res chain seq x y z
N MET A 1 10.85 -43.70 35.34
CA MET A 1 10.57 -42.93 34.10
C MET A 1 11.00 -41.50 34.32
N ALA A 2 12.20 -41.14 33.83
CA ALA A 2 12.78 -39.80 34.01
C ALA A 2 12.52 -38.96 32.76
N ILE A 3 11.38 -38.26 32.72
CA ILE A 3 11.24 -37.11 31.80
C ILE A 3 12.02 -35.97 32.46
N GLY A 4 13.34 -35.99 32.29
CA GLY A 4 14.22 -34.97 32.86
C GLY A 4 13.88 -33.58 32.30
N LEU A 5 14.11 -32.55 33.10
CA LEU A 5 13.93 -31.11 32.77
C LEU A 5 14.38 -30.73 31.35
N GLY A 6 15.41 -31.39 30.80
CA GLY A 6 15.89 -31.18 29.43
C GLY A 6 14.92 -31.56 28.30
N GLY A 7 14.00 -32.51 28.54
CA GLY A 7 12.96 -32.88 27.59
C GLY A 7 11.88 -31.78 27.49
N PHE A 8 11.43 -31.27 28.63
CA PHE A 8 10.47 -30.16 28.69
C PHE A 8 11.05 -28.89 28.06
N LEU A 9 12.28 -28.50 28.39
CA LEU A 9 12.92 -27.31 27.81
C LEU A 9 13.03 -27.39 26.28
N LYS A 10 13.35 -28.56 25.71
CA LYS A 10 13.36 -28.76 24.25
C LYS A 10 11.98 -28.65 23.62
N ILE A 11 10.95 -29.21 24.27
CA ILE A 11 9.56 -29.07 23.80
C ILE A 11 9.15 -27.60 23.83
N PHE A 12 9.40 -26.87 24.93
CA PHE A 12 9.16 -25.43 25.02
C PHE A 12 9.93 -24.64 23.96
N HIS A 13 11.21 -24.94 23.74
CA HIS A 13 12.01 -24.29 22.70
C HIS A 13 11.45 -24.53 21.29
N ASN A 14 11.06 -25.77 20.96
CA ASN A 14 10.48 -26.11 19.68
C ASN A 14 9.13 -25.42 19.46
N ILE A 15 8.27 -25.36 20.49
CA ILE A 15 6.99 -24.63 20.43
C ILE A 15 7.24 -23.13 20.25
N TYR A 16 8.14 -22.53 21.02
CA TYR A 16 8.51 -21.12 20.88
C TYR A 16 9.02 -20.80 19.47
N LYS A 17 9.92 -21.64 18.94
CA LYS A 17 10.47 -21.49 17.59
C LYS A 17 9.40 -21.64 16.51
N ALA A 18 8.46 -22.58 16.66
CA ALA A 18 7.34 -22.77 15.73
C ALA A 18 6.39 -21.56 15.74
N VAL A 19 6.03 -21.04 16.92
CA VAL A 19 5.17 -19.85 17.06
C VAL A 19 5.87 -18.61 16.50
N LYS A 20 7.17 -18.41 16.77
CA LYS A 20 7.95 -17.30 16.21
C LYS A 20 8.06 -17.39 14.69
N GLY A 21 8.37 -18.57 14.16
CA GLY A 21 8.43 -18.82 12.71
C GLY A 21 7.11 -18.50 12.02
N ASN A 22 5.97 -18.90 12.60
CA ASN A 22 4.64 -18.60 12.03
C ASN A 22 4.32 -17.10 12.03
N LYS A 23 4.75 -16.35 13.06
CA LYS A 23 4.60 -14.89 13.10
C LYS A 23 5.42 -14.23 12.00
N ASP A 24 6.69 -14.61 11.86
CA ASP A 24 7.58 -14.06 10.83
C ASP A 24 7.05 -14.36 9.41
N GLN A 25 6.52 -15.57 9.18
CA GLN A 25 5.88 -15.93 7.90
C GLN A 25 4.65 -15.07 7.60
N THR A 26 3.80 -14.86 8.62
CA THR A 26 2.61 -14.02 8.50
C THR A 26 2.98 -12.58 8.20
N GLU A 27 3.94 -12.00 8.94
CA GLU A 27 4.43 -10.64 8.74
C GLU A 27 5.03 -10.46 7.34
N ASN A 28 5.86 -11.41 6.89
CA ASN A 28 6.42 -11.37 5.53
C ASN A 28 5.34 -11.47 4.44
N ARG A 29 4.28 -12.25 4.69
CA ARG A 29 3.13 -12.32 3.78
C ARG A 29 2.38 -10.99 3.74
N PHE A 30 2.14 -10.35 4.88
CA PHE A 30 1.53 -9.02 4.94
C PHE A 30 2.37 -7.97 4.21
N LYS A 31 3.68 -7.92 4.44
CA LYS A 31 4.59 -7.02 3.71
C LYS A 31 4.48 -7.20 2.20
N ARG A 32 4.43 -8.45 1.71
CA ARG A 32 4.25 -8.71 0.27
C ARG A 32 2.92 -8.19 -0.27
N LEU A 33 1.85 -8.26 0.52
CA LEU A 33 0.55 -7.70 0.14
C LEU A 33 0.58 -6.17 0.14
N GLU A 34 1.21 -5.55 1.13
CA GLU A 34 1.42 -4.09 1.16
C GLU A 34 2.20 -3.62 -0.07
N TYR A 35 3.30 -4.29 -0.41
CA TYR A 35 4.07 -4.01 -1.63
C TYR A 35 3.23 -4.16 -2.91
N ALA A 36 2.41 -5.21 -3.01
CA ALA A 36 1.52 -5.39 -4.15
C ALA A 36 0.48 -4.26 -4.25
N ASN A 37 -0.07 -3.83 -3.11
CA ASN A 37 -1.01 -2.71 -3.05
C ASN A 37 -0.35 -1.39 -3.49
N VAL A 38 0.89 -1.10 -3.04
CA VAL A 38 1.65 0.07 -3.50
C VAL A 38 1.83 0.04 -5.01
N ALA A 39 2.16 -1.12 -5.59
CA ALA A 39 2.34 -1.25 -7.04
C ALA A 39 1.05 -0.97 -7.83
N ILE A 40 -0.08 -1.48 -7.35
CA ILE A 40 -1.40 -1.24 -7.96
C ILE A 40 -1.81 0.23 -7.84
N LEU A 41 -1.64 0.83 -6.66
CA LEU A 41 -1.96 2.23 -6.43
C LEU A 41 -1.07 3.14 -7.29
N HIS A 42 0.22 2.82 -7.40
CA HIS A 42 1.13 3.51 -8.30
C HIS A 42 0.64 3.50 -9.75
N ASP A 43 0.31 2.32 -10.29
CA ASP A 43 -0.20 2.19 -11.66
C ASP A 43 -1.49 3.02 -11.86
N LYS A 44 -2.41 2.93 -10.90
CA LYS A 44 -3.69 3.65 -10.97
C LYS A 44 -3.50 5.17 -10.92
N ILE A 45 -2.67 5.67 -10.00
CA ILE A 45 -2.33 7.09 -9.88
C ILE A 45 -1.63 7.55 -11.16
N TYR A 46 -0.66 6.79 -11.65
CA TYR A 46 0.07 7.12 -12.87
C TYR A 46 -0.90 7.31 -14.06
N LYS A 47 -1.80 6.36 -14.25
CA LYS A 47 -2.78 6.40 -15.33
C LYS A 47 -3.74 7.59 -15.20
N GLN A 48 -4.37 7.76 -14.03
CA GLN A 48 -5.33 8.87 -13.82
C GLN A 48 -4.65 10.24 -13.94
N CYS A 49 -3.48 10.42 -13.32
CA CYS A 49 -2.76 11.67 -13.44
C CYS A 49 -2.37 11.95 -14.90
N SER A 50 -1.93 10.93 -15.65
CA SER A 50 -1.59 11.12 -17.07
C SER A 50 -2.81 11.55 -17.88
N GLU A 51 -3.97 10.92 -17.66
CA GLU A 51 -5.23 11.30 -18.31
C GLU A 51 -5.64 12.75 -17.98
N PHE A 52 -5.58 13.16 -16.71
CA PHE A 52 -5.93 14.53 -16.32
C PHE A 52 -4.94 15.58 -16.83
N LEU A 53 -3.64 15.25 -16.86
CA LEU A 53 -2.62 16.14 -17.39
C LEU A 53 -2.76 16.32 -18.92
N GLU A 54 -3.13 15.28 -19.64
CA GLU A 54 -3.46 15.37 -21.08
C GLU A 54 -4.74 16.16 -21.32
N GLN A 55 -5.75 15.95 -20.47
CA GLN A 55 -7.01 16.69 -20.52
C GLN A 55 -6.87 18.18 -20.15
N GLY A 56 -5.89 18.53 -19.32
CA GLY A 56 -5.58 19.89 -18.89
C GLY A 56 -6.55 20.48 -17.85
N TRP A 57 -7.44 19.67 -17.27
CA TRP A 57 -8.34 20.04 -16.18
C TRP A 57 -8.78 18.80 -15.41
N ILE A 58 -9.18 18.97 -14.14
CA ILE A 58 -9.72 17.89 -13.30
C ILE A 58 -11.05 18.31 -12.67
N SER A 59 -11.96 17.35 -12.47
CA SER A 59 -13.20 17.64 -11.73
C SER A 59 -12.96 17.57 -10.22
N ILE A 60 -13.81 18.23 -9.42
CA ILE A 60 -13.70 18.16 -7.96
C ILE A 60 -13.83 16.70 -7.47
N ASP A 61 -14.78 15.94 -8.01
CA ASP A 61 -15.01 14.54 -7.65
C ASP A 61 -13.82 13.65 -8.04
N ASP A 62 -13.26 13.86 -9.22
CA ASP A 62 -12.09 13.11 -9.68
C ASP A 62 -10.84 13.45 -8.85
N LEU A 63 -10.70 14.71 -8.42
CA LEU A 63 -9.63 15.16 -7.55
C LEU A 63 -9.73 14.51 -6.17
N GLU A 64 -10.93 14.46 -5.58
CA GLU A 64 -11.16 13.78 -4.29
C GLU A 64 -10.83 12.28 -4.38
N ASN A 65 -11.29 11.62 -5.44
CA ASN A 65 -10.96 10.21 -5.68
C ASN A 65 -9.44 9.99 -5.85
N LEU A 66 -8.77 10.88 -6.60
CA LEU A 66 -7.33 10.81 -6.79
C LEU A 66 -6.56 11.03 -5.47
N GLU A 67 -7.02 11.96 -4.64
CA GLU A 67 -6.44 12.19 -3.31
C GLU A 67 -6.60 10.95 -2.41
N TYR A 68 -7.75 10.27 -2.44
CA TYR A 68 -7.96 9.04 -1.69
C TYR A 68 -6.94 7.95 -2.08
N LEU A 69 -6.74 7.75 -3.39
CA LEU A 69 -5.75 6.80 -3.90
C LEU A 69 -4.32 7.19 -3.50
N TRP A 70 -3.97 8.47 -3.63
CA TRP A 70 -2.65 8.98 -3.30
C TRP A 70 -2.33 8.89 -1.80
N ARG A 71 -3.31 9.13 -0.91
CA ARG A 71 -3.12 8.98 0.54
C ARG A 71 -2.75 7.54 0.90
N GLY A 72 -3.51 6.55 0.42
CA GLY A 72 -3.21 5.13 0.65
C GLY A 72 -1.84 4.72 0.08
N TYR A 73 -1.48 5.28 -1.08
CA TYR A 73 -0.17 5.06 -1.69
C TYR A 73 0.98 5.60 -0.84
N ARG A 74 0.85 6.84 -0.36
CA ARG A 74 1.85 7.50 0.49
C ARG A 74 2.03 6.77 1.83
N GLU A 75 0.93 6.39 2.48
CA GLU A 75 0.95 5.72 3.79
C GLU A 75 1.69 4.38 3.75
N LEU A 76 1.61 3.66 2.63
CA LEU A 76 2.32 2.41 2.41
C LEU A 76 3.80 2.59 1.98
N GLY A 77 4.32 3.83 2.02
CA GLY A 77 5.72 4.13 1.69
C GLY A 77 6.01 4.32 0.21
N GLY A 78 5.00 4.78 -0.56
CA GLY A 78 5.05 4.98 -2.01
C GLY A 78 6.35 5.57 -2.58
N ASN A 79 6.62 5.27 -3.85
CA ASN A 79 7.73 5.84 -4.60
C ASN A 79 7.47 7.32 -4.99
N GLY A 80 8.52 8.13 -5.12
CA GLY A 80 8.40 9.57 -5.35
C GLY A 80 7.74 9.98 -6.69
N THR A 81 7.59 9.04 -7.64
CA THR A 81 7.00 9.31 -8.96
C THR A 81 5.51 9.59 -8.86
N GLY A 82 4.76 8.79 -8.09
CA GLY A 82 3.31 8.99 -7.89
C GLY A 82 3.01 10.34 -7.23
N GLU A 83 3.82 10.75 -6.26
CA GLU A 83 3.69 12.06 -5.60
C GLU A 83 3.97 13.22 -6.56
N THR A 84 4.97 13.07 -7.43
CA THR A 84 5.29 14.10 -8.43
C THR A 84 4.15 14.31 -9.42
N LEU A 85 3.52 13.24 -9.90
CA LEU A 85 2.37 13.33 -10.80
C LEU A 85 1.14 13.91 -10.12
N TYR A 86 0.86 13.47 -8.89
CA TYR A 86 -0.24 14.00 -8.09
C TYR A 86 -0.13 15.52 -7.91
N LYS A 87 1.06 16.04 -7.54
CA LYS A 87 1.28 17.48 -7.38
C LYS A 87 1.01 18.27 -8.66
N LYS A 88 1.42 17.74 -9.83
CA LYS A 88 1.15 18.39 -11.12
C LYS A 88 -0.34 18.47 -11.43
N VAL A 89 -1.11 17.47 -11.02
CA VAL A 89 -2.58 17.46 -11.19
C VAL A 89 -3.25 18.49 -10.27
N LEU A 90 -2.72 18.73 -9.07
CA LEU A 90 -3.25 19.77 -8.16
C LEU A 90 -3.16 21.19 -8.76
N ASP A 91 -2.22 21.42 -9.68
CA ASP A 91 -2.05 22.71 -10.35
C ASP A 91 -3.03 22.90 -11.53
N LEU A 92 -3.82 21.88 -11.87
CA LEU A 92 -4.81 21.95 -12.96
C LEU A 92 -6.05 22.75 -12.54
N PRO A 93 -6.72 23.43 -13.49
CA PRO A 93 -7.99 24.10 -13.22
C PRO A 93 -9.08 23.09 -12.86
N ASN A 94 -9.84 23.40 -11.81
CA ASN A 94 -10.98 22.60 -11.37
C ASN A 94 -12.24 22.98 -12.14
N LYS A 95 -12.98 21.98 -12.64
CA LYS A 95 -14.31 22.18 -13.24
C LYS A 95 -15.36 21.31 -12.54
N LEU A 96 -16.62 21.75 -12.57
CA LEU A 96 -17.73 20.86 -12.24
C LEU A 96 -17.89 19.85 -13.37
N LYS A 97 -18.11 18.57 -13.06
CA LYS A 97 -18.34 17.55 -14.07
C LYS A 97 -19.68 17.86 -14.74
N GLU A 98 -19.66 18.29 -16.00
CA GLU A 98 -20.89 18.38 -16.78
C GLU A 98 -21.36 16.96 -17.07
N GLU A 99 -22.47 16.54 -16.45
CA GLU A 99 -23.13 15.27 -16.75
C GLU A 99 -23.54 15.28 -18.24
N LYS A 100 -22.97 14.36 -19.03
CA LYS A 100 -23.38 14.09 -20.42
C LYS A 100 -24.31 12.91 -20.50
#